data_AF-A0A4V5Q032-F1
#
_entry.id   AF-A0A4V5Q032-F1
#
_cell.length_a   1.000
_cell.length_b   1.000
_cell.length_c   1.000
_cell.angle_alpha   90.00
_cell.angle_beta   90.00
_cell.angle_gamma   90.00
#
_symmetry.space_group_name_H-M   'P 1'
#
loop_
_entity.id
_entity.type
_entity.pdbx_description
1 polymer ?
#
loop_
_entity_poly.entity_id
_entity_poly.type
_entity_poly.pdbx_seq_one_letter_code
_entity_poly.pdbx_strand_id
1 'polypeptide(L)'
;MANRGYQLIQGDKSNGTYEKGNRILRILLGAFYKYFKLQLYIEFNGQNEAKLQLIKATSGFSGGAIGVSQVKKEFTNLEQLFTQLKN
;
A
#
# COMPACT_ATOMS: atom_id res chain seq x y z
N MET A 1 8.04 3.17 -4.07
CA MET A 1 7.02 2.12 -4.28
C MET A 1 7.55 0.90 -5.03
N ALA A 2 8.03 1.06 -6.28
CA ALA A 2 8.52 -0.06 -7.11
C ALA A 2 9.56 -0.97 -6.43
N ASN A 3 10.58 -0.39 -5.78
CA ASN A 3 11.63 -1.15 -5.06
C ASN A 3 11.09 -2.03 -3.90
N ARG A 4 9.85 -1.81 -3.46
CA ARG A 4 9.19 -2.60 -2.41
C ARG A 4 8.23 -3.66 -2.97
N GLY A 5 8.22 -3.84 -4.30
CA GLY A 5 7.37 -4.80 -5.01
C GLY A 5 5.96 -4.30 -5.33
N TYR A 6 5.71 -2.99 -5.21
CA TYR A 6 4.44 -2.39 -5.60
C TYR A 6 4.42 -2.03 -7.09
N GLN A 7 3.33 -2.38 -7.75
CA GLN A 7 3.03 -2.08 -9.15
C GLN A 7 1.87 -1.08 -9.23
N LEU A 8 1.98 -0.10 -10.12
CA LEU A 8 0.90 0.84 -10.41
C LEU A 8 -0.13 0.13 -11.29
N ILE A 9 -1.39 0.07 -10.85
CA ILE A 9 -2.47 -0.59 -11.59
C ILE A 9 -3.51 0.38 -12.12
N GLN A 10 -3.56 1.61 -11.60
CA GLN A 10 -4.47 2.65 -12.05
C GLN A 10 -3.93 4.02 -11.66
N GLY A 11 -4.11 5.02 -12.52
CA GLY A 11 -3.69 6.40 -12.28
C GLY A 11 -2.21 6.63 -12.64
N ASP A 12 -1.55 7.53 -11.91
CA ASP A 12 -0.16 7.91 -12.14
C ASP A 12 0.71 7.81 -10.87
N LYS A 13 1.94 8.32 -10.95
CA LYS A 13 2.91 8.23 -9.84
C LYS A 13 2.50 9.04 -8.61
N SER A 14 1.80 10.16 -8.80
CA SER A 14 1.33 11.09 -7.77
C SER A 14 -0.08 10.79 -7.28
N ASN A 15 -0.95 10.27 -8.14
CA ASN A 15 -2.32 9.91 -7.81
C ASN A 15 -2.64 8.53 -8.41
N GLY A 16 -2.32 7.49 -7.66
CA GLY A 16 -2.30 6.13 -8.21
C GLY A 16 -2.72 5.07 -7.21
N THR A 17 -3.34 4.02 -7.73
CA THR A 17 -3.59 2.78 -7.00
C THR A 17 -2.46 1.81 -7.26
N TYR A 18 -1.89 1.28 -6.19
CA TYR A 18 -0.77 0.34 -6.23
C TYR A 18 -1.16 -0.99 -5.61
N GLU A 19 -0.65 -2.08 -6.18
CA GLU A 19 -0.76 -3.42 -5.61
C GLU A 19 0.59 -4.09 -5.48
N LYS A 20 0.70 -5.00 -4.51
CA LYS A 20 1.87 -5.86 -4.29
C LYS A 20 1.38 -7.29 -4.12
N GLY A 21 1.85 -8.18 -4.98
CA GLY A 21 1.33 -9.54 -5.11
C GLY A 21 0.10 -9.61 -6.01
N ASN A 22 -0.46 -10.80 -6.16
CA ASN A 22 -1.61 -11.10 -7.01
C ASN A 22 -2.89 -11.42 -6.21
N ARG A 23 -4.01 -10.76 -6.53
CA ARG A 23 -5.29 -10.95 -5.85
C ARG A 23 -5.88 -12.36 -6.02
N ILE A 24 -5.74 -12.95 -7.20
CA ILE A 24 -6.27 -14.30 -7.50
C ILE A 24 -5.51 -15.32 -6.66
N LEU A 25 -4.18 -15.25 -6.64
CA LEU A 25 -3.36 -16.14 -5.80
C LEU A 25 -3.66 -15.96 -4.32
N ARG A 26 -3.96 -14.74 -3.85
CA ARG A 26 -4.41 -14.50 -2.47
C ARG A 26 -5.72 -15.22 -2.14
N ILE A 27 -6.65 -15.30 -3.08
CA ILE A 27 -7.92 -16.00 -2.87
C ILE A 27 -7.68 -17.51 -2.82
N LEU A 28 -6.87 -18.05 -3.72
CA LEU A 28 -6.57 -19.48 -3.81
C LEU A 28 -5.71 -19.99 -2.65
N LEU A 29 -4.71 -19.22 -2.22
CA LEU A 29 -3.72 -19.62 -1.21
C LEU A 29 -4.00 -18.99 0.17
N GLY A 30 -5.06 -18.19 0.29
CA GLY A 30 -5.45 -17.53 1.54
C GLY A 30 -4.32 -16.72 2.18
N ALA A 31 -4.11 -16.93 3.48
CA ALA A 31 -3.14 -16.18 4.27
C ALA A 31 -1.66 -16.47 3.92
N PHE A 32 -1.37 -17.57 3.20
CA PHE A 32 0.00 -17.96 2.81
C PHE A 32 0.57 -17.09 1.69
N TYR A 33 -0.30 -16.44 0.90
CA TYR A 33 0.12 -15.57 -0.17
C TYR A 33 -0.12 -14.11 0.20
N LYS A 34 0.91 -13.25 0.08
CA LYS A 34 0.81 -11.83 0.47
C LYS A 34 0.19 -11.01 -0.65
N TYR A 35 -0.83 -10.24 -0.33
CA TYR A 35 -1.43 -9.29 -1.25
C TYR A 35 -1.80 -7.99 -0.54
N PHE A 36 -1.30 -6.87 -1.07
CA PHE A 36 -1.55 -5.54 -0.56
C PHE A 36 -2.06 -4.65 -1.68
N LYS A 37 -3.06 -3.81 -1.38
CA LYS A 37 -3.55 -2.78 -2.30
C LYS A 37 -3.70 -1.48 -1.53
N LEU A 38 -3.20 -0.39 -2.10
CA LEU A 38 -3.26 0.95 -1.50
C LEU A 38 -3.50 2.00 -2.58
N GLN A 39 -4.00 3.16 -2.17
CA GLN A 39 -4.02 4.35 -3.00
C GLN A 39 -3.05 5.36 -2.40
N LEU A 40 -2.29 6.01 -3.29
CA LEU A 40 -1.36 7.07 -2.95
C LEU A 40 -1.81 8.34 -3.64
N TYR A 41 -1.96 9.41 -2.87
CA TYR A 41 -2.25 10.75 -3.36
C TYR A 41 -1.18 11.71 -2.82
N ILE A 42 -0.49 12.39 -3.73
CA ILE A 42 0.54 13.38 -3.44
C ILE A 42 0.05 14.72 -3.98
N GLU A 43 -0.11 15.67 -3.08
CA GLU A 43 -0.51 17.03 -3.36
C GLU A 43 0.65 17.96 -3.02
N PHE A 44 1.11 18.76 -3.99
CA PHE A 44 2.19 19.72 -3.77
C PHE A 44 1.60 21.07 -3.42
N ASN A 45 1.79 21.52 -2.18
CA ASN A 45 1.30 22.79 -1.67
C ASN A 45 2.43 23.83 -1.72
N GLY A 46 2.62 24.46 -2.88
CA GLY A 46 3.69 25.44 -3.09
C GLY A 46 5.07 24.81 -3.32
N GLN A 47 6.14 25.60 -3.18
CA GLN A 47 7.47 25.21 -3.66
C GLN A 47 8.16 24.12 -2.82
N ASN A 48 7.83 23.99 -1.53
CA ASN A 48 8.56 23.11 -0.59
C ASN A 48 7.68 22.21 0.30
N GLU A 49 6.35 22.20 0.11
CA GLU A 49 5.48 21.33 0.90
C GLU A 49 4.76 20.32 0.01
N ALA A 50 4.73 19.07 0.47
CA ALA A 50 3.94 18.02 -0.15
C ALA A 50 3.10 17.32 0.92
N LYS A 51 1.79 17.23 0.67
CA LYS A 51 0.86 16.42 1.46
C LYS A 51 0.73 15.07 0.80
N LEU A 52 1.05 14.04 1.56
CA LEU A 52 1.00 12.65 1.10
C LEU A 52 -0.09 11.91 1.88
N GLN A 53 -1.04 11.34 1.14
CA GLN A 53 -2.13 10.54 1.69
C GLN A 53 -1.98 9.09 1.22
N LEU A 54 -1.94 8.17 2.18
CA LEU A 54 -2.06 6.74 1.92
C LEU A 54 -3.44 6.25 2.36
N ILE A 55 -4.11 5.54 1.48
CA ILE A 55 -5.39 4.91 1.76
C ILE A 55 -5.23 3.40 1.61
N LYS A 56 -5.56 2.66 2.67
CA LYS A 56 -5.57 1.20 2.65
C LYS A 56 -6.76 0.70 1.83
N ALA A 57 -6.50 0.02 0.71
CA ALA A 57 -7.53 -0.47 -0.22
C ALA A 57 -7.74 -2.00 -0.16
N THR A 58 -7.12 -2.68 0.80
CA THR A 58 -7.38 -4.08 1.13
C THR A 58 -7.48 -4.26 2.65
N SER A 59 -8.37 -5.14 3.11
CA SER A 59 -8.53 -5.41 4.54
C SER A 59 -7.72 -6.61 5.02
N GLY A 60 -7.35 -7.53 4.13
CA GLY A 60 -6.71 -8.81 4.49
C GLY A 60 -7.68 -9.89 4.96
N PHE A 61 -8.99 -9.62 4.97
CA PHE A 61 -10.05 -10.50 5.50
C PHE A 61 -10.06 -11.91 4.89
N SER A 62 -9.71 -12.07 3.62
CA SER A 62 -9.61 -13.39 2.97
C SER A 62 -8.57 -14.33 3.59
N GLY A 63 -7.65 -13.80 4.40
CA GLY A 63 -6.69 -14.58 5.19
C GLY A 63 -7.04 -14.65 6.69
N GLY A 64 -8.27 -14.30 7.09
CA GLY A 64 -8.69 -14.23 8.49
C GLY A 64 -7.87 -13.25 9.33
N ALA A 65 -7.75 -13.52 10.63
CA ALA A 65 -7.01 -12.67 11.57
C ALA A 65 -5.52 -12.51 11.17
N ILE A 66 -4.89 -13.56 10.64
CA ILE A 66 -3.51 -13.52 10.15
C ILE A 66 -3.40 -12.53 8.98
N GLY A 67 -4.32 -12.63 8.02
CA GLY A 67 -4.35 -11.75 6.86
C GLY A 67 -4.55 -10.28 7.24
N VAL A 68 -5.44 -10.00 8.19
CA VAL A 68 -5.65 -8.63 8.72
C VAL A 68 -4.38 -8.11 9.40
N SER A 69 -3.72 -8.93 10.22
CA SER A 69 -2.47 -8.56 10.90
C SER A 69 -1.34 -8.26 9.90
N GLN A 70 -1.21 -9.07 8.84
CA GLN A 70 -0.24 -8.82 7.76
C GLN A 70 -0.46 -7.46 7.09
N VAL A 71 -1.72 -7.14 6.73
CA VAL A 71 -2.06 -5.86 6.09
C VAL A 71 -1.79 -4.69 7.03
N LYS A 72 -2.17 -4.81 8.31
CA LYS A 72 -1.90 -3.76 9.32
C LYS A 72 -0.40 -3.50 9.46
N LYS A 73 0.42 -4.55 9.57
CA LYS A 73 1.88 -4.44 9.67
C LYS A 73 2.50 -3.75 8.44
N GLU A 74 2.09 -4.13 7.23
CA GLU A 74 2.61 -3.49 6.01
C GLU A 74 2.23 -2.01 5.94
N PHE A 75 1.01 -1.65 6.34
CA PHE A 75 0.58 -0.26 6.35
C PHE A 75 1.38 0.59 7.35
N THR A 76 1.59 0.08 8.57
CA THR A 76 2.46 0.75 9.57
C THR A 76 3.90 0.90 9.07
N ASN A 77 4.45 -0.10 8.37
CA ASN A 77 5.78 0.00 7.78
C ASN A 77 5.87 1.10 6.71
N LEU A 78 4.80 1.31 5.93
CA LEU A 78 4.73 2.38 4.95
C LEU A 78 4.62 3.74 5.64
N GLU A 79 3.76 3.89 6.65
CA GLU A 79 3.65 5.12 7.44
C GLU A 79 5.01 5.54 8.02
N GLN A 80 5.76 4.59 8.60
CA GLN A 80 7.11 4.83 9.14
C GLN A 80 8.08 5.28 8.05
N LEU A 81 8.06 4.62 6.88
CA LEU A 81 8.91 4.99 5.74
C LEU A 81 8.65 6.42 5.29
N PHE A 82 7.38 6.82 5.13
CA PHE A 82 7.05 8.18 4.69
C PHE A 82 7.33 9.23 5.77
N THR A 83 7.19 8.86 7.05
CA THR A 83 7.58 9.73 8.16
C THR A 83 9.09 9.99 8.17
N GLN A 84 9.90 8.97 7.85
CA GLN A 84 11.36 9.14 7.76
C GLN A 84 11.77 10.06 6.61
N LEU A 85 11.02 10.10 5.51
CA LEU A 85 11.30 11.00 4.38
C LEU A 85 11.01 12.48 4.69
N LYS A 86 10.28 12.76 5.77
CA LYS A 86 10.02 14.12 6.26
C LYS A 86 11.21 14.70 7.03
N ASN A 87 12.10 13.86 7.55
CA ASN A 87 13.26 14.25 8.35
C ASN A 87 14.54 14.24 7.52
#